data_AF-A0A5B2UAR9-F1
#
_entry.id   AF-A0A5B2UAR9-F1
#
_cell.length_a   1.000
_cell.length_b   1.000
_cell.length_c   1.000
_cell.angle_alpha   90.00
_cell.angle_beta   90.00
_cell.angle_gamma   90.00
#
_symmetry.space_group_name_H-M   'P 1'
#
loop_
_entity.id
_entity.type
_entity.pdbx_description
1 polymer ?
#
loop_
_entity_poly.entity_id
_entity_poly.type
_entity_poly.pdbx_seq_one_letter_code
_entity_poly.pdbx_strand_id
1 'polypeptide(L)'
;MNEEEISLFVERNLTNFSVNSTGWESLIRKLLFEFAIAGWNMEHRVFGKEKFGGLRCYTYSEDEALNNKLKAIKDKYSELSVKTCEICGNEGKMRTIDSWQTTLCLNHFLEQQPVIEIDHKQNIRRSNKTILNIKEIVKADLEYDLQRMWVHTKGQEEMFYFSWQEPNYYLLLKTIPLSLFPKDRRNEIGGLFHSLQNCEICGYKAMYQKNCLRCHNEPWNESGYFIEDYGEKSNYIKECQMDIFMDEDDYEKYFTYDRSFEKSPDHQILFSSDDLREYEKLLF
;
A
#
# COMPACT_ATOMS: atom_id res chain seq x y z
N MET A 1 36.70 23.01 3.11
CA MET A 1 36.21 22.20 1.99
C MET A 1 35.42 23.12 1.09
N ASN A 2 35.72 23.15 -0.21
CA ASN A 2 35.09 24.08 -1.15
C ASN A 2 33.68 23.56 -1.53
N GLU A 3 32.67 24.43 -1.58
CA GLU A 3 31.30 24.05 -1.98
C GLU A 3 31.25 23.47 -3.40
N GLU A 4 32.10 23.98 -4.31
CA GLU A 4 32.20 23.47 -5.68
C GLU A 4 32.70 22.01 -5.72
N GLU A 5 33.66 21.66 -4.86
CA GLU A 5 34.19 20.29 -4.76
C GLU A 5 33.12 19.31 -4.28
N ILE A 6 32.32 19.73 -3.28
CA ILE A 6 31.20 18.93 -2.78
C ILE A 6 30.13 18.79 -3.86
N SER A 7 29.80 19.86 -4.59
CA SER A 7 28.83 19.80 -5.68
C SER A 7 29.27 18.81 -6.76
N LEU A 8 30.54 18.84 -7.17
CA LEU A 8 31.10 17.88 -8.13
C LEU A 8 31.06 16.44 -7.60
N PHE A 9 31.36 16.25 -6.31
CA PHE A 9 31.22 14.95 -5.65
C PHE A 9 29.77 14.44 -5.69
N VAL A 10 28.79 15.30 -5.40
CA VAL A 10 27.36 14.94 -5.44
C VAL A 10 26.95 14.52 -6.84
N GLU A 11 27.20 15.34 -7.87
CA GLU A 11 26.79 15.01 -9.25
C GLU A 11 27.42 13.71 -9.75
N ARG A 12 28.71 13.49 -9.46
CA ARG A 12 29.43 12.27 -9.87
C ARG A 12 28.85 11.02 -9.22
N ASN A 13 28.33 11.12 -8.01
CA ASN A 13 27.82 9.98 -7.27
C ASN A 13 26.32 9.75 -7.42
N LEU A 14 25.56 10.73 -7.87
CA LEU A 14 24.12 10.60 -8.02
C LEU A 14 23.72 9.45 -8.95
N THR A 15 24.48 9.24 -10.04
CA THR A 15 24.25 8.16 -11.01
C THR A 15 24.64 6.77 -10.50
N ASN A 16 25.30 6.66 -9.34
CA ASN A 16 25.62 5.38 -8.71
C ASN A 16 24.45 4.82 -7.87
N PHE A 17 23.33 5.53 -7.82
CA PHE A 17 22.13 5.10 -7.09
C PHE A 17 21.16 4.40 -8.04
N SER A 18 20.92 3.11 -7.80
CA SER A 18 19.95 2.31 -8.54
C SER A 18 18.59 2.39 -7.85
N VAL A 19 17.84 3.47 -8.08
CA VAL A 19 16.49 3.70 -7.56
C VAL A 19 15.45 3.69 -8.68
N ASN A 20 14.18 3.50 -8.34
CA ASN A 20 13.10 3.28 -9.31
C ASN A 20 12.79 4.52 -10.17
N SER A 21 12.98 5.74 -9.62
CA SER A 21 12.70 7.00 -10.31
C SER A 21 13.42 8.19 -9.63
N THR A 22 13.08 9.43 -10.01
CA THR A 22 13.78 10.66 -9.62
C THR A 22 13.25 11.32 -8.35
N GLY A 23 12.15 10.83 -7.76
CA GLY A 23 11.54 11.45 -6.58
C GLY A 23 12.47 11.54 -5.37
N TRP A 24 13.43 10.62 -5.24
CA TRP A 24 14.43 10.64 -4.17
C TRP A 24 15.71 11.40 -4.51
N GLU A 25 15.83 12.01 -5.70
CA GLU A 25 17.06 12.68 -6.13
C GLU A 25 17.50 13.76 -5.12
N SER A 26 16.56 14.57 -4.63
CA SER A 26 16.83 15.61 -3.62
C SER A 26 17.33 15.02 -2.30
N LEU A 27 16.79 13.87 -1.86
CA LEU A 27 17.25 13.17 -0.65
C LEU A 27 18.67 12.64 -0.84
N ILE A 28 18.95 12.01 -1.98
CA ILE A 28 20.28 11.45 -2.29
C ILE A 28 21.32 12.57 -2.36
N ARG A 29 21.00 13.71 -2.99
CA ARG A 29 21.89 14.88 -3.06
C ARG A 29 22.25 15.40 -1.66
N LYS A 30 21.25 15.53 -0.77
CA LYS A 30 21.49 15.98 0.61
C LYS A 30 22.26 14.94 1.44
N LEU A 31 21.99 13.65 1.26
CA LEU A 31 22.76 12.55 1.86
C LEU A 31 24.24 12.65 1.47
N LEU A 32 24.54 12.78 0.17
CA LEU A 32 25.91 12.89 -0.34
C LEU A 32 26.59 14.16 0.16
N PHE A 33 25.89 15.29 0.21
CA PHE A 33 26.39 16.52 0.79
C PHE A 33 26.77 16.32 2.27
N GLU A 34 25.89 15.74 3.07
CA GLU A 34 26.16 15.46 4.49
C GLU A 34 27.32 14.46 4.68
N PHE A 35 27.49 13.48 3.79
CA PHE A 35 28.67 12.59 3.81
C PHE A 35 29.97 13.35 3.61
N ALA A 36 30.03 14.27 2.64
CA ALA A 36 31.21 15.09 2.41
C ALA A 36 31.53 15.93 3.65
N ILE A 37 30.53 16.61 4.23
CA ILE A 37 30.67 17.40 5.46
C ILE A 37 31.13 16.54 6.65
N ALA A 38 30.66 15.30 6.76
CA ALA A 38 31.05 14.37 7.82
C ALA A 38 32.50 13.88 7.72
N GLY A 39 33.17 14.12 6.58
CA GLY A 39 34.56 13.72 6.34
C GLY A 39 34.73 12.49 5.44
N TRP A 40 33.71 12.12 4.66
CA TRP A 40 33.86 11.06 3.66
C TRP A 40 34.95 11.43 2.64
N ASN A 41 35.82 10.47 2.31
CA ASN A 41 36.79 10.66 1.23
C ASN A 41 36.05 10.79 -0.10
N MET A 42 35.98 12.00 -0.63
CA MET A 42 35.25 12.29 -1.87
C MET A 42 35.81 11.55 -3.10
N GLU A 43 37.04 11.03 -3.07
CA GLU A 43 37.58 10.16 -4.11
C GLU A 43 36.88 8.79 -4.16
N HIS A 44 36.34 8.33 -3.04
CA HIS A 44 35.60 7.09 -2.96
C HIS A 44 34.16 7.27 -3.42
N ARG A 45 33.74 6.38 -4.33
CA ARG A 45 32.37 6.34 -4.82
C ARG A 45 31.41 5.88 -3.74
N VAL A 46 30.23 6.47 -3.73
CA VAL A 46 29.11 6.10 -2.88
C VAL A 46 28.07 5.42 -3.75
N PHE A 47 27.57 4.27 -3.29
CA PHE A 47 26.54 3.50 -3.97
C PHE A 47 25.30 3.38 -3.09
N GLY A 48 24.15 3.33 -3.76
CA GLY A 48 22.89 3.07 -3.08
C GLY A 48 21.89 2.43 -4.03
N LYS A 49 20.80 1.95 -3.45
CA LYS A 49 19.68 1.39 -4.20
C LYS A 49 18.39 1.52 -3.44
N GLU A 50 17.28 1.36 -4.15
CA GLU A 50 16.01 1.02 -3.53
C GLU A 50 16.08 -0.42 -2.98
N LYS A 51 15.54 -0.60 -1.78
CA LYS A 51 15.30 -1.93 -1.21
C LYS A 51 14.11 -1.86 -0.24
N PHE A 52 13.09 -2.67 -0.51
CA PHE A 52 11.88 -2.78 0.33
C PHE A 52 11.19 -1.43 0.52
N GLY A 53 10.99 -0.68 -0.57
CA GLY A 53 10.36 0.63 -0.60
C GLY A 53 11.20 1.76 0.00
N GLY A 54 12.43 1.51 0.44
CA GLY A 54 13.29 2.50 1.08
C GLY A 54 14.67 2.64 0.42
N LEU A 55 15.29 3.80 0.61
CA LEU A 55 16.66 4.07 0.20
C LEU A 55 17.65 3.32 1.10
N ARG A 56 18.59 2.60 0.49
CA ARG A 56 19.73 1.99 1.16
C ARG A 56 21.03 2.51 0.55
N CYS A 57 21.92 2.98 1.40
CA CYS A 57 23.25 3.42 0.99
C CYS A 57 24.31 2.53 1.66
N TYR A 58 25.28 2.08 0.88
CA TYR A 58 26.34 1.19 1.34
C TYR A 58 27.66 1.93 1.37
N THR A 59 28.16 2.16 2.58
CA THR A 59 29.46 2.79 2.83
C THR A 59 30.10 2.15 4.05
N TYR A 60 31.43 2.06 4.00
CA TYR A 60 32.28 1.58 5.09
C TYR A 60 33.57 2.40 5.12
N SER A 61 34.00 2.76 6.33
CA SER A 61 35.31 3.34 6.63
C SER A 61 36.01 2.46 7.68
N GLU A 62 37.34 2.50 7.75
CA GLU A 62 38.08 1.90 8.87
C GLU A 62 38.02 2.78 10.14
N ASP A 63 37.63 4.05 10.01
CA ASP A 63 37.41 4.98 11.12
C ASP A 63 36.01 4.75 11.74
N GLU A 64 35.99 4.27 12.98
CA GLU A 64 34.78 4.02 13.77
C GLU A 64 33.96 5.30 14.03
N ALA A 65 34.62 6.42 14.34
CA ALA A 65 33.93 7.67 14.60
C ALA A 65 33.26 8.21 13.33
N LEU A 66 33.92 8.06 12.17
CA LEU A 66 33.31 8.37 10.89
C LEU A 66 32.14 7.43 10.57
N ASN A 67 32.29 6.12 10.80
CA ASN A 67 31.20 5.15 10.59
C ASN A 67 29.95 5.49 11.40
N ASN A 68 30.10 5.93 12.65
CA ASN A 68 28.98 6.35 13.50
C ASN A 68 28.24 7.56 12.91
N LYS A 69 28.97 8.56 12.42
CA LYS A 69 28.39 9.73 11.73
C LYS A 69 27.66 9.32 10.45
N LEU A 70 28.31 8.51 9.61
CA LEU A 70 27.73 8.02 8.35
C LEU A 70 26.48 7.16 8.60
N LYS A 71 26.48 6.35 9.66
CA LYS A 71 25.31 5.57 10.07
C LYS A 71 24.14 6.48 10.40
N ALA A 72 24.32 7.49 11.25
CA ALA A 72 23.26 8.44 11.59
C ALA A 72 22.68 9.15 10.36
N ILE A 73 23.52 9.55 9.41
CA ILE A 73 23.08 10.15 8.15
C ILE A 73 22.29 9.15 7.30
N LYS A 74 22.79 7.90 7.16
CA LYS A 74 22.07 6.84 6.42
C LYS A 74 20.70 6.55 7.02
N ASP A 75 20.62 6.44 8.34
CA ASP A 75 19.38 6.11 9.06
C ASP A 75 18.35 7.23 8.84
N LYS A 76 18.75 8.50 9.00
CA LYS A 76 17.93 9.68 8.70
C LYS A 76 17.34 9.65 7.28
N TYR A 77 18.17 9.44 6.26
CA TYR A 77 17.69 9.46 4.87
C TYR A 77 16.94 8.19 4.46
N SER A 78 17.20 7.06 5.12
CA SER A 78 16.36 5.86 5.04
C SER A 78 14.95 6.15 5.55
N GLU A 79 14.82 6.74 6.73
CA GLU A 79 13.52 7.11 7.33
C GLU A 79 12.77 8.15 6.50
N LEU A 80 13.48 9.12 5.93
CA LEU A 80 12.87 10.11 5.03
C LEU A 80 12.38 9.48 3.72
N SER A 81 13.14 8.51 3.18
CA SER A 81 12.78 7.88 1.91
C SER A 81 11.46 7.12 1.95
N VAL A 82 11.16 6.44 3.06
CA VAL A 82 9.88 5.69 3.24
C VAL A 82 8.68 6.61 3.48
N LYS A 83 8.91 7.92 3.60
CA LYS A 83 7.88 8.97 3.71
C LYS A 83 7.83 9.87 2.46
N THR A 84 8.61 9.53 1.43
CA THR A 84 8.77 10.34 0.22
C THR A 84 8.48 9.49 -1.00
N CYS A 85 7.58 9.94 -1.87
CA CYS A 85 7.26 9.24 -3.11
C CYS A 85 8.50 9.09 -4.00
N GLU A 86 8.85 7.87 -4.36
CA GLU A 86 10.02 7.57 -5.17
C GLU A 86 9.93 8.11 -6.61
N ILE A 87 8.70 8.42 -7.09
CA ILE A 87 8.46 8.95 -8.43
C ILE A 87 8.55 10.48 -8.48
N CYS A 88 7.89 11.21 -7.58
CA CYS A 88 7.81 12.67 -7.65
C CYS A 88 8.42 13.45 -6.49
N GLY A 89 8.82 12.80 -5.40
CA GLY A 89 9.45 13.46 -4.25
C GLY A 89 8.49 14.19 -3.31
N ASN A 90 7.18 14.16 -3.56
CA ASN A 90 6.18 14.62 -2.61
C ASN A 90 6.03 13.61 -1.45
N GLU A 91 5.23 13.95 -0.44
CA GLU A 91 4.85 13.02 0.62
C GLU A 91 4.29 11.71 0.03
N GLY A 92 4.85 10.60 0.49
CA GLY A 92 4.49 9.26 0.05
C GLY A 92 4.46 8.31 1.23
N LYS A 93 3.80 7.17 1.04
CA LYS A 93 3.70 6.11 2.05
C LYS A 93 4.18 4.79 1.48
N MET A 94 4.58 3.89 2.35
CA MET A 94 4.92 2.51 1.98
C MET A 94 3.66 1.81 1.46
N ARG A 95 3.79 1.08 0.36
CA ARG A 95 2.68 0.39 -0.30
C ARG A 95 3.17 -0.94 -0.85
N THR A 96 2.24 -1.87 -1.02
CA THR A 96 2.51 -3.14 -1.68
C THR A 96 1.73 -3.22 -2.99
N ILE A 97 2.44 -3.44 -4.09
CA ILE A 97 1.88 -3.63 -5.44
C ILE A 97 2.40 -4.97 -5.95
N ASP A 98 1.51 -5.93 -6.22
CA ASP A 98 1.90 -7.25 -6.75
C ASP A 98 3.02 -7.95 -5.96
N SER A 99 3.01 -7.79 -4.63
CA SER A 99 4.02 -8.30 -3.67
C SER A 99 5.34 -7.51 -3.59
N TRP A 100 5.46 -6.40 -4.30
CA TRP A 100 6.60 -5.49 -4.21
C TRP A 100 6.28 -4.31 -3.30
N GLN A 101 7.21 -4.02 -2.38
CA GLN A 101 7.13 -2.83 -1.54
C GLN A 101 7.72 -1.62 -2.26
N THR A 102 6.99 -0.51 -2.26
CA THR A 102 7.39 0.77 -2.86
C THR A 102 6.91 1.92 -1.97
N THR A 103 7.52 3.11 -2.07
CA THR A 103 6.99 4.31 -1.41
C THR A 103 6.39 5.25 -2.44
N LEU A 104 5.06 5.40 -2.43
CA LEU A 104 4.32 6.21 -3.40
C LEU A 104 3.33 7.15 -2.72
N CYS A 105 3.14 8.34 -3.32
CA CYS A 105 1.97 9.14 -3.03
C CYS A 105 0.71 8.44 -3.59
N LEU A 106 -0.47 8.78 -3.06
CA LEU A 106 -1.73 8.16 -3.47
C LEU A 106 -1.98 8.23 -4.98
N ASN A 107 -1.64 9.35 -5.63
CA ASN A 107 -1.84 9.50 -7.07
C ASN A 107 -1.03 8.49 -7.88
N HIS A 108 0.29 8.38 -7.63
CA HIS A 108 1.13 7.40 -8.34
C HIS A 108 0.79 5.96 -7.97
N PHE A 109 0.29 5.73 -6.75
CA PHE A 109 -0.25 4.42 -6.39
C PHE A 109 -1.46 4.06 -7.25
N LEU A 110 -2.43 4.97 -7.39
CA LEU A 110 -3.64 4.76 -8.20
C LEU A 110 -3.36 4.70 -9.70
N GLU A 111 -2.24 5.24 -10.19
CA GLU A 111 -1.79 5.02 -11.57
C GLU A 111 -1.38 3.58 -11.83
N GLN A 112 -0.82 2.91 -10.82
CA GLN A 112 -0.38 1.51 -10.88
C GLN A 112 -1.48 0.52 -10.44
N GLN A 113 -2.35 0.93 -9.52
CA GLN A 113 -3.50 0.17 -9.00
C GLN A 113 -4.79 0.98 -9.27
N PRO A 114 -5.23 1.04 -10.54
CA PRO A 114 -6.33 1.91 -10.93
C PRO A 114 -7.66 1.47 -10.32
N VAL A 115 -8.46 2.47 -9.95
CA VAL A 115 -9.85 2.27 -9.53
C VAL A 115 -10.62 1.60 -10.66
N ILE A 116 -11.29 0.49 -10.36
CA ILE A 116 -12.23 -0.13 -11.30
C ILE A 116 -13.52 0.70 -11.30
N GLU A 117 -13.86 1.27 -12.45
CA GLU A 117 -15.13 1.96 -12.64
C GLU A 117 -16.06 1.12 -13.52
N ILE A 118 -17.34 1.08 -13.16
CA ILE A 118 -18.38 0.47 -13.99
C ILE A 118 -19.40 1.57 -14.29
N ASP A 119 -19.55 1.91 -15.56
CA ASP A 119 -20.49 2.95 -15.99
C ASP A 119 -21.92 2.40 -16.19
N HIS A 120 -22.86 3.30 -16.48
CA HIS A 120 -24.27 2.96 -16.73
C HIS A 120 -24.49 2.08 -17.97
N LYS A 121 -23.51 2.00 -18.89
CA LYS A 121 -23.51 1.12 -20.07
C LYS A 121 -22.81 -0.21 -19.79
N GLN A 122 -22.42 -0.46 -18.54
CA GLN A 122 -21.66 -1.63 -18.11
C GLN A 122 -20.26 -1.73 -18.73
N ASN A 123 -19.65 -0.60 -19.10
CA ASN A 123 -18.24 -0.56 -19.45
C ASN A 123 -17.40 -0.60 -18.18
N ILE A 124 -16.40 -1.49 -18.16
CA ILE A 124 -15.35 -1.51 -17.15
C ILE A 124 -14.26 -0.53 -17.61
N ARG A 125 -13.88 0.41 -16.74
CA ARG A 125 -12.87 1.43 -17.02
C ARG A 125 -11.78 1.42 -15.95
N ARG A 126 -10.56 1.74 -16.39
CA ARG A 126 -9.38 2.03 -15.55
C ARG A 126 -8.80 3.36 -16.02
N SER A 127 -8.50 4.27 -15.10
CA SER A 127 -7.90 5.58 -15.42
C SER A 127 -8.63 6.30 -16.57
N ASN A 128 -9.97 6.35 -16.49
CA ASN A 128 -10.89 6.91 -17.50
C ASN A 128 -10.91 6.22 -18.89
N LYS A 129 -10.18 5.13 -19.10
CA LYS A 129 -10.19 4.37 -20.35
C LYS A 129 -11.06 3.13 -20.20
N THR A 130 -11.99 2.92 -21.14
CA THR A 130 -12.73 1.66 -21.23
C THR A 130 -11.79 0.53 -21.63
N ILE A 131 -11.76 -0.53 -20.83
CA ILE A 131 -10.94 -1.72 -21.09
C ILE A 131 -11.76 -2.86 -21.69
N LEU A 132 -13.02 -3.05 -21.26
CA LEU A 132 -13.98 -3.98 -21.87
C LEU A 132 -15.41 -3.65 -21.44
N ASN A 133 -16.41 -4.23 -22.12
CA ASN A 133 -17.80 -4.19 -21.66
C ASN A 133 -18.21 -5.53 -21.01
N ILE A 134 -18.96 -5.50 -19.90
CA ILE A 134 -19.41 -6.72 -19.19
C ILE A 134 -20.17 -7.68 -20.13
N LYS A 135 -20.89 -7.16 -21.13
CA LYS A 135 -21.66 -7.97 -22.10
C LYS A 135 -20.78 -8.75 -23.07
N GLU A 136 -19.51 -8.37 -23.20
CA GLU A 136 -18.54 -9.05 -24.08
C GLU A 136 -17.84 -10.21 -23.36
N ILE A 137 -18.02 -10.32 -22.04
CA ILE A 137 -17.45 -11.38 -21.22
C ILE A 137 -18.15 -12.69 -21.54
N VAL A 138 -17.35 -13.71 -21.89
CA VAL A 138 -17.83 -15.07 -22.16
C VAL A 138 -17.53 -16.02 -21.01
N LYS A 139 -16.52 -15.72 -20.20
CA LYS A 139 -16.08 -16.54 -19.07
C LYS A 139 -15.32 -15.68 -18.06
N ALA A 140 -15.45 -15.99 -16.78
CA ALA A 140 -14.61 -15.44 -15.72
C ALA A 140 -14.09 -16.59 -14.83
N ASP A 141 -12.77 -16.67 -14.67
CA ASP A 141 -12.11 -17.62 -13.79
C ASP A 141 -11.60 -16.91 -12.53
N LEU A 142 -11.54 -17.62 -11.41
CA LEU A 142 -11.18 -17.09 -10.10
C LEU A 142 -10.04 -17.88 -9.50
N GLU A 143 -9.13 -17.18 -8.82
CA GLU A 143 -7.98 -17.76 -8.13
C GLU A 143 -7.87 -17.20 -6.70
N TYR A 144 -7.13 -17.92 -5.84
CA TYR A 144 -6.79 -17.52 -4.47
C TYR A 144 -8.02 -17.11 -3.64
N ASP A 145 -9.03 -17.97 -3.54
CA ASP A 145 -10.23 -17.72 -2.71
C ASP A 145 -10.94 -16.40 -3.04
N LEU A 146 -11.24 -16.22 -4.33
CA LEU A 146 -11.94 -15.04 -4.87
C LEU A 146 -11.12 -13.74 -4.80
N GLN A 147 -9.80 -13.82 -4.68
CA GLN A 147 -8.93 -12.64 -4.62
C GLN A 147 -8.46 -12.17 -5.99
N ARG A 148 -8.47 -13.05 -7.00
CA ARG A 148 -8.02 -12.74 -8.35
C ARG A 148 -9.02 -13.25 -9.37
N MET A 149 -9.23 -12.48 -10.42
CA MET A 149 -10.18 -12.81 -11.48
C MET A 149 -9.57 -12.60 -12.86
N TRP A 150 -9.71 -13.62 -13.71
CA TRP A 150 -9.37 -13.57 -15.13
C TRP A 150 -10.65 -13.54 -15.95
N VAL A 151 -10.80 -12.54 -16.80
CA VAL A 151 -11.97 -12.31 -17.63
C VAL A 151 -11.61 -12.56 -19.09
N HIS A 152 -12.41 -13.41 -19.76
CA HIS A 152 -12.27 -13.77 -21.16
C HIS A 152 -13.38 -13.10 -21.97
N THR A 153 -13.02 -12.46 -23.09
CA THR A 153 -13.97 -11.79 -23.99
C THR A 153 -14.10 -12.52 -25.32
N LYS A 154 -15.20 -12.27 -26.04
CA LYS A 154 -15.43 -12.89 -27.35
C LYS A 154 -14.49 -12.29 -28.40
N GLY A 155 -13.59 -13.11 -28.95
CA GLY A 155 -12.76 -12.74 -30.11
C GLY A 155 -11.46 -12.01 -29.79
N GLN A 156 -11.05 -11.96 -28.51
CA GLN A 156 -9.70 -11.57 -28.10
C GLN A 156 -8.99 -12.78 -27.50
N GLU A 157 -7.71 -12.96 -27.83
CA GLU A 157 -6.86 -13.96 -27.18
C GLU A 157 -6.35 -13.48 -25.81
N GLU A 158 -6.27 -12.16 -25.61
CA GLU A 158 -5.83 -11.57 -24.36
C GLU A 158 -6.94 -11.63 -23.29
N MET A 159 -6.54 -12.03 -22.08
CA MET A 159 -7.40 -12.07 -20.89
C MET A 159 -7.19 -10.80 -20.07
N PHE A 160 -8.26 -10.33 -19.42
CA PHE A 160 -8.18 -9.21 -18.50
C PHE A 160 -8.05 -9.71 -17.07
N TYR A 161 -7.02 -9.24 -16.38
CA TYR A 161 -6.73 -9.56 -14.99
C TYR A 161 -7.28 -8.49 -14.05
N PHE A 162 -7.87 -8.92 -12.93
CA PHE A 162 -8.33 -8.07 -11.83
C PHE A 162 -7.93 -8.66 -10.47
N SER A 163 -7.54 -7.80 -9.53
CA SER A 163 -7.09 -8.17 -8.18
C SER A 163 -7.91 -7.47 -7.10
N TRP A 164 -8.09 -8.10 -5.93
CA TRP A 164 -8.69 -7.48 -4.75
C TRP A 164 -7.96 -6.23 -4.25
N GLN A 165 -6.69 -6.06 -4.66
CA GLN A 165 -5.88 -4.86 -4.39
C GLN A 165 -6.31 -3.64 -5.21
N GLU A 166 -7.22 -3.80 -6.18
CA GLU A 166 -7.82 -2.71 -6.92
C GLU A 166 -9.15 -2.27 -6.28
N PRO A 167 -9.39 -0.96 -6.10
CA PRO A 167 -10.67 -0.46 -5.61
C PRO A 167 -11.81 -0.95 -6.50
N ASN A 168 -12.95 -1.28 -5.90
CA ASN A 168 -14.13 -1.83 -6.58
C ASN A 168 -13.94 -3.23 -7.18
N TYR A 169 -12.90 -3.99 -6.82
CA TYR A 169 -12.78 -5.38 -7.24
C TYR A 169 -14.01 -6.22 -6.86
N TYR A 170 -14.44 -6.16 -5.59
CA TYR A 170 -15.60 -6.92 -5.13
C TYR A 170 -16.91 -6.39 -5.72
N LEU A 171 -16.99 -5.08 -6.01
CA LEU A 171 -18.09 -4.53 -6.81
C LEU A 171 -18.14 -5.15 -8.21
N LEU A 172 -17.00 -5.30 -8.88
CA LEU A 172 -16.92 -5.95 -10.19
C LEU A 172 -17.31 -7.42 -10.09
N LEU A 173 -16.77 -8.15 -9.11
CA LEU A 173 -17.11 -9.55 -8.86
C LEU A 173 -18.62 -9.75 -8.66
N LYS A 174 -19.27 -8.84 -7.92
CA LYS A 174 -20.73 -8.83 -7.71
C LYS A 174 -21.52 -8.51 -8.99
N THR A 175 -20.94 -7.74 -9.91
CA THR A 175 -21.63 -7.22 -11.09
C THR A 175 -21.59 -8.19 -12.28
N ILE A 176 -20.53 -8.98 -12.42
CA ILE A 176 -20.43 -9.96 -13.51
C ILE A 176 -21.49 -11.07 -13.31
N PRO A 177 -22.27 -11.43 -14.36
CA PRO A 177 -23.28 -12.47 -14.25
C PRO A 177 -22.71 -13.81 -13.75
N LEU A 178 -23.33 -14.38 -12.70
CA LEU A 178 -22.90 -15.64 -12.08
C LEU A 178 -22.80 -16.81 -13.09
N SER A 179 -23.62 -16.80 -14.14
CA SER A 179 -23.57 -17.83 -15.19
C SER A 179 -22.24 -17.90 -15.94
N LEU A 180 -21.43 -16.83 -15.92
CA LEU A 180 -20.13 -16.76 -16.58
C LEU A 180 -19.00 -17.37 -15.74
N PHE A 181 -19.25 -17.68 -14.46
CA PHE A 181 -18.30 -18.33 -13.58
C PHE A 181 -18.46 -19.86 -13.57
N PRO A 182 -17.40 -20.62 -13.23
CA PRO A 182 -17.46 -22.05 -12.97
C PRO A 182 -18.52 -22.41 -11.91
N LYS A 183 -19.20 -23.55 -12.09
CA LYS A 183 -20.37 -23.94 -11.27
C LYS A 183 -20.04 -24.04 -9.78
N ASP A 184 -18.86 -24.55 -9.45
CA ASP A 184 -18.30 -24.63 -8.10
C ASP A 184 -18.13 -23.25 -7.45
N ARG A 185 -17.70 -22.24 -8.22
CA ARG A 185 -17.49 -20.87 -7.74
C ARG A 185 -18.77 -20.04 -7.61
N ARG A 186 -19.83 -20.35 -8.35
CA ARG A 186 -21.11 -19.60 -8.28
C ARG A 186 -21.70 -19.57 -6.87
N ASN A 187 -21.67 -20.71 -6.19
CA ASN A 187 -22.19 -20.84 -4.84
C ASN A 187 -21.31 -20.07 -3.84
N GLU A 188 -20.00 -20.03 -4.07
CA GLU A 188 -19.05 -19.31 -3.24
C GLU A 188 -19.25 -17.79 -3.33
N ILE A 189 -19.36 -17.25 -4.55
CA ILE A 189 -19.64 -15.82 -4.77
C ILE A 189 -21.00 -15.44 -4.19
N GLY A 190 -22.03 -16.26 -4.46
CA GLY A 190 -23.36 -16.07 -3.89
C GLY A 190 -23.31 -16.08 -2.37
N GLY A 191 -22.69 -17.09 -1.77
CA GLY A 191 -22.51 -17.21 -0.33
C GLY A 191 -21.78 -16.03 0.28
N LEU A 192 -20.70 -15.55 -0.34
CA LEU A 192 -19.94 -14.39 0.11
C LEU A 192 -20.85 -13.18 0.29
N PHE A 193 -21.53 -12.72 -0.77
CA PHE A 193 -22.32 -11.48 -0.69
C PHE A 193 -23.59 -11.60 0.16
N HIS A 194 -24.13 -12.81 0.36
CA HIS A 194 -25.30 -13.02 1.24
C HIS A 194 -24.92 -13.14 2.72
N SER A 195 -23.67 -13.53 3.03
CA SER A 195 -23.21 -13.78 4.40
C SER A 195 -22.39 -12.65 5.02
N LEU A 196 -22.16 -11.56 4.29
CA LEU A 196 -21.37 -10.43 4.80
C LEU A 196 -21.97 -9.88 6.10
N GLN A 197 -21.13 -9.78 7.11
CA GLN A 197 -21.47 -9.18 8.40
C GLN A 197 -20.81 -7.80 8.54
N ASN A 198 -21.29 -7.02 9.51
CA ASN A 198 -20.70 -5.73 9.85
C ASN A 198 -19.33 -5.94 10.51
N CYS A 199 -18.32 -5.23 10.05
CA CYS A 199 -17.02 -5.16 10.70
C CYS A 199 -17.06 -4.12 11.83
N GLU A 200 -16.77 -4.54 13.06
CA GLU A 200 -16.72 -3.63 14.21
C GLU A 200 -15.52 -2.67 14.14
N ILE A 201 -14.48 -3.04 13.41
CA ILE A 201 -13.26 -2.26 13.25
C ILE A 201 -13.52 -1.13 12.24
N CYS A 202 -13.73 -1.43 10.94
CA CYS A 202 -13.88 -0.38 9.93
C CYS A 202 -15.32 0.12 9.72
N GLY A 203 -16.32 -0.57 10.27
CA GLY A 203 -17.73 -0.17 10.16
C GLY A 203 -18.42 -0.53 8.85
N TYR A 204 -17.79 -1.30 7.96
CA TYR A 204 -18.41 -1.72 6.70
C TYR A 204 -18.96 -3.14 6.78
N LYS A 205 -20.03 -3.42 6.02
CA LYS A 205 -20.58 -4.77 5.84
C LYS A 205 -19.71 -5.59 4.89
N ALA A 206 -18.54 -6.00 5.39
CA ALA A 206 -17.48 -6.62 4.62
C ALA A 206 -16.83 -7.83 5.32
N MET A 207 -17.32 -8.25 6.49
CA MET A 207 -16.80 -9.44 7.17
C MET A 207 -17.21 -10.70 6.44
N TYR A 208 -16.23 -11.50 6.03
CA TYR A 208 -16.47 -12.82 5.44
C TYR A 208 -15.50 -13.84 6.04
N GLN A 209 -16.06 -14.91 6.60
CA GLN A 209 -15.29 -15.95 7.29
C GLN A 209 -14.40 -15.36 8.40
N LYS A 210 -13.07 -15.35 8.20
CA LYS A 210 -12.08 -14.97 9.22
C LYS A 210 -11.56 -13.54 9.09
N ASN A 211 -11.92 -12.79 8.05
CA ASN A 211 -11.35 -11.47 7.81
C ASN A 211 -12.38 -10.48 7.25
N CYS A 212 -12.14 -9.20 7.48
CA CYS A 212 -12.82 -8.13 6.75
C CYS A 212 -12.25 -8.03 5.32
N LEU A 213 -13.09 -8.13 4.30
CA LEU A 213 -12.67 -7.97 2.90
C LEU A 213 -12.27 -6.53 2.54
N ARG A 214 -12.57 -5.56 3.42
CA ARG A 214 -12.21 -4.15 3.25
C ARG A 214 -10.97 -3.76 4.04
N CYS A 215 -10.91 -4.03 5.35
CA CYS A 215 -9.78 -3.61 6.19
C CYS A 215 -8.80 -4.73 6.55
N HIS A 216 -9.03 -5.95 6.06
CA HIS A 216 -8.23 -7.17 6.29
C HIS A 216 -7.97 -7.57 7.74
N ASN A 217 -8.50 -6.84 8.70
CA ASN A 217 -8.45 -7.23 10.10
C ASN A 217 -9.32 -8.47 10.31
N GLU A 218 -8.81 -9.37 11.15
CA GLU A 218 -9.57 -10.51 11.64
C GLU A 218 -10.55 -10.04 12.74
N PRO A 219 -11.70 -10.71 12.91
CA PRO A 219 -12.56 -10.41 14.03
C PRO A 219 -11.92 -10.94 15.32
N TRP A 220 -12.22 -10.27 16.43
CA TRP A 220 -11.89 -10.79 17.75
C TRP A 220 -12.34 -12.23 17.91
N ASN A 221 -11.45 -13.07 18.43
CA ASN A 221 -11.77 -14.43 18.85
C ASN A 221 -11.11 -14.73 20.21
N GLU A 222 -11.67 -15.68 20.96
CA GLU A 222 -11.20 -16.03 22.31
C GLU A 222 -9.93 -16.91 22.30
N SER A 223 -9.08 -16.78 21.28
CA SER A 223 -7.78 -17.46 21.28
C SER A 223 -6.80 -16.79 22.25
N GLY A 224 -5.77 -17.54 22.65
CA GLY A 224 -4.83 -17.12 23.69
C GLY A 224 -4.15 -15.78 23.42
N TYR A 225 -3.65 -15.56 22.19
CA TYR A 225 -2.91 -14.32 21.90
C TYR A 225 -3.78 -13.06 22.02
N PHE A 226 -5.06 -13.13 21.62
CA PHE A 226 -5.97 -12.00 21.76
C PHE A 226 -6.16 -11.58 23.21
N ILE A 227 -6.34 -12.57 24.09
CA ILE A 227 -6.53 -12.34 25.52
C ILE A 227 -5.21 -11.91 26.17
N GLU A 228 -4.08 -12.50 25.78
CA GLU A 228 -2.75 -12.19 26.31
C GLU A 228 -2.30 -10.77 25.94
N ASP A 229 -2.49 -10.36 24.69
CA ASP A 229 -2.00 -9.08 24.17
C ASP A 229 -2.96 -7.92 24.48
N TYR A 230 -4.27 -8.14 24.36
CA TYR A 230 -5.26 -7.06 24.46
C TYR A 230 -6.17 -7.14 25.69
N GLY A 231 -6.24 -8.30 26.35
CA GLY A 231 -7.12 -8.57 27.50
C GLY A 231 -8.59 -8.72 27.13
N GLU A 232 -9.18 -7.68 26.55
CA GLU A 232 -10.60 -7.61 26.19
C GLU A 232 -10.80 -7.19 24.73
N LYS A 233 -11.92 -7.65 24.15
CA LYS A 233 -12.33 -7.35 22.78
C LYS A 233 -12.33 -5.86 22.44
N SER A 234 -12.78 -5.02 23.37
CA SER A 234 -12.86 -3.57 23.19
C SER A 234 -11.49 -2.95 22.95
N ASN A 235 -10.45 -3.41 23.65
CA ASN A 235 -9.08 -2.91 23.49
C ASN A 235 -8.53 -3.25 22.11
N TYR A 236 -8.70 -4.51 21.66
CA TYR A 236 -8.31 -4.93 20.31
C TYR A 236 -8.98 -4.09 19.22
N ILE A 237 -10.32 -3.97 19.28
CA ILE A 237 -11.06 -3.19 18.28
C ILE A 237 -10.61 -1.72 18.30
N LYS A 238 -10.42 -1.14 19.50
CA LYS A 238 -9.96 0.23 19.67
C LYS A 238 -8.60 0.46 19.03
N GLU A 239 -7.64 -0.45 19.24
CA GLU A 239 -6.31 -0.38 18.64
C GLU A 239 -6.36 -0.45 17.12
N CYS A 240 -7.05 -1.45 16.55
CA CYS A 240 -7.21 -1.55 15.10
C CYS A 240 -7.93 -0.35 14.47
N GLN A 241 -8.88 0.25 15.20
CA GLN A 241 -9.53 1.49 14.76
C GLN A 241 -8.56 2.67 14.74
N MET A 242 -7.68 2.79 15.74
CA MET A 242 -6.64 3.83 15.76
C MET A 242 -5.62 3.62 14.65
N ASP A 243 -5.22 2.38 14.36
CA ASP A 243 -4.35 2.05 13.21
C ASP A 243 -4.94 2.53 11.88
N ILE A 244 -6.23 2.25 11.66
CA ILE A 244 -6.94 2.72 10.47
C ILE A 244 -7.03 4.25 10.45
N PHE A 245 -7.22 4.89 11.60
CA PHE A 245 -7.41 6.34 11.68
C PHE A 245 -6.12 7.15 11.51
N MET A 246 -5.00 6.67 12.06
CA MET A 246 -3.68 7.24 11.76
C MET A 246 -3.36 7.14 10.28
N ASP A 247 -4.03 6.22 9.58
CA ASP A 247 -4.06 6.07 8.13
C ASP A 247 -2.64 6.13 7.56
N GLU A 248 -1.71 5.41 8.20
CA GLU A 248 -0.27 5.56 7.92
C GLU A 248 0.04 5.33 6.45
N ASP A 249 -0.77 4.54 5.74
CA ASP A 249 -0.64 4.22 4.32
C ASP A 249 -1.61 4.97 3.39
N ASP A 250 -2.35 5.97 3.87
CA ASP A 250 -3.51 6.59 3.18
C ASP A 250 -4.53 5.54 2.70
N TYR A 251 -4.64 4.45 3.44
CA TYR A 251 -5.54 3.33 3.19
C TYR A 251 -6.98 3.81 3.14
N GLU A 252 -7.45 4.63 4.08
CA GLU A 252 -8.82 5.16 4.06
C GLU A 252 -9.06 6.10 2.89
N LYS A 253 -8.08 6.95 2.51
CA LYS A 253 -8.19 7.78 1.29
C LYS A 253 -8.37 6.92 0.04
N TYR A 254 -7.66 5.80 -0.04
CA TYR A 254 -7.82 4.81 -1.10
C TYR A 254 -9.22 4.15 -1.09
N PHE A 255 -9.76 3.78 0.08
CA PHE A 255 -11.11 3.19 0.15
C PHE A 255 -12.24 4.17 -0.15
N THR A 256 -11.99 5.49 -0.18
CA THR A 256 -13.02 6.43 -0.64
C THR A 256 -13.49 6.14 -2.06
N TYR A 257 -12.64 5.49 -2.88
CA TYR A 257 -12.99 5.06 -4.23
C TYR A 257 -13.69 3.70 -4.29
N ASP A 258 -13.63 2.91 -3.21
CA ASP A 258 -14.23 1.57 -3.16
C ASP A 258 -15.67 1.62 -2.64
N ARG A 259 -16.58 1.16 -3.48
CA ARG A 259 -18.03 1.10 -3.28
C ARG A 259 -18.51 -0.35 -3.19
N SER A 260 -17.60 -1.29 -2.97
CA SER A 260 -17.92 -2.72 -2.85
C SER A 260 -18.81 -3.03 -1.65
N PHE A 261 -18.70 -2.25 -0.57
CA PHE A 261 -19.35 -2.52 0.71
C PHE A 261 -20.10 -1.30 1.24
N GLU A 262 -21.21 -1.57 1.93
CA GLU A 262 -22.04 -0.54 2.56
C GLU A 262 -21.51 -0.23 3.97
N LYS A 263 -21.52 1.05 4.34
CA LYS A 263 -21.17 1.48 5.70
C LYS A 263 -22.34 1.23 6.64
N SER A 264 -22.07 0.60 7.78
CA SER A 264 -23.05 0.38 8.85
C SER A 264 -23.37 1.70 9.54
N PRO A 265 -24.66 2.09 9.67
CA PRO A 265 -25.05 3.29 10.40
C PRO A 265 -24.79 3.19 11.90
N ASP A 266 -24.71 1.96 12.44
CA ASP A 266 -24.55 1.68 13.86
C ASP A 266 -23.08 1.49 14.27
N HIS A 267 -22.12 1.78 13.38
CA HIS A 267 -20.69 1.65 13.69
C HIS A 267 -20.26 2.64 14.78
N GLN A 268 -19.52 2.15 15.76
CA GLN A 268 -19.02 2.94 16.89
C GLN A 268 -17.50 3.02 16.87
N ILE A 269 -16.98 4.23 17.05
CA ILE A 269 -15.56 4.47 17.30
C ILE A 269 -15.32 4.36 18.81
N LEU A 270 -14.38 3.50 19.20
CA LEU A 270 -14.10 3.15 20.60
C LEU A 270 -12.96 3.96 21.23
N PHE A 271 -12.35 4.88 20.47
CA PHE A 271 -11.29 5.75 20.94
C PHE A 271 -11.71 7.23 20.91
N SER A 272 -11.13 8.01 21.80
CA SER A 272 -11.20 9.47 21.84
C SER A 272 -9.98 10.10 21.15
N SER A 273 -10.02 11.40 20.88
CA SER A 273 -8.85 12.12 20.38
C SER A 273 -7.62 12.02 21.29
N ASP A 274 -7.83 11.79 22.59
CA ASP A 274 -6.76 11.74 23.58
C ASP A 274 -6.09 10.37 23.53
N ASP A 275 -6.88 9.31 23.36
CA ASP A 275 -6.38 7.95 23.13
C ASP A 275 -5.49 7.90 21.89
N LEU A 276 -5.91 8.50 20.78
CA LEU A 276 -5.15 8.52 19.54
C LEU A 276 -3.79 9.22 19.70
N ARG A 277 -3.74 10.35 20.42
CA ARG A 277 -2.48 11.07 20.68
C ARG A 277 -1.54 10.31 21.59
N GLU A 278 -2.06 9.54 22.56
CA GLU A 278 -1.20 8.67 23.36
C GLU A 278 -0.70 7.48 22.53
N TYR A 279 -1.54 6.94 21.66
CA TYR A 279 -1.17 5.85 20.76
C TYR A 279 -0.08 6.25 19.76
N GLU A 280 -0.18 7.44 19.16
CA GLU A 280 0.87 8.00 18.28
C GLU A 280 2.24 8.06 18.95
N LYS A 281 2.32 8.36 20.25
CA LYS A 281 3.60 8.42 21.00
C LYS A 281 4.22 7.05 21.27
N LEU A 282 3.44 5.97 21.18
CA LEU A 282 3.97 4.61 21.34
C LEU A 282 4.68 4.14 20.07
N LEU A 283 4.36 4.75 18.92
CA LEU A 283 4.87 4.39 17.61
C LEU A 283 6.04 5.26 17.13
N PHE A 284 6.22 6.47 17.71
CA PHE A 284 7.24 7.46 17.35
C PHE A 284 8.00 8.02 18.56
#